data_AF-A0A2V7B463-F1
#
_entry.id   AF-A0A2V7B463-F1
#
_cell.length_a   1.000
_cell.length_b   1.000
_cell.length_c   1.000
_cell.angle_alpha   90.00
_cell.angle_beta   90.00
_cell.angle_gamma   90.00
#
_symmetry.space_group_name_H-M   'P 1'
#
loop_
_entity.id
_entity.type
_entity.pdbx_description
1 polymer ?
#
loop_
_entity_poly.entity_id
_entity_poly.type
_entity_poly.pdbx_seq_one_letter_code
_entity_poly.pdbx_strand_id
1 'polypeptide(L)'
;MKIRSVGYNNRKKAFEIKVGPRAFTFPYSKAVPPPTVDDPVRRIAVDKDLAREGFTYVLESGREGTVHVEQVLEYNQDPSYLRDLLLYKLTIEAQKRIEASPLSRREVVRRLGTTLLQVLDCDVDFVVRVKSA
;
A
#
# COMPACT_ATOMS: atom_id res chain seq x y z
N MET A 1 0.23 -4.09 5.91
CA MET A 1 1.24 -5.11 5.49
C MET A 1 2.51 -4.91 6.30
N LYS A 2 3.08 -5.94 6.95
CA LYS A 2 4.19 -5.73 7.93
C LYS A 2 5.59 -6.04 7.38
N ILE A 3 6.52 -5.11 7.60
CA ILE A 3 7.94 -5.26 7.33
C ILE A 3 8.58 -6.17 8.38
N ARG A 4 9.28 -7.20 7.90
CA ARG A 4 9.99 -8.18 8.73
C ARG A 4 11.42 -7.75 9.01
N SER A 5 12.12 -7.27 7.99
CA SER A 5 13.50 -6.81 8.08
C SER A 5 13.82 -5.79 6.99
N VAL A 6 14.80 -4.94 7.25
CA VAL A 6 15.33 -3.96 6.31
C VAL A 6 16.85 -3.99 6.33
N GLY A 7 17.44 -3.74 5.16
CA GLY A 7 18.86 -3.54 4.96
C GLY A 7 19.08 -2.45 3.93
N TYR A 8 20.34 -2.05 3.76
CA TYR A 8 20.70 -1.01 2.81
C TYR A 8 21.98 -1.43 2.08
N ASN A 9 22.09 -1.01 0.82
CA ASN A 9 23.23 -1.32 -0.04
C ASN A 9 23.70 -0.07 -0.76
N ASN A 10 24.68 0.62 -0.18
CA ASN A 10 25.21 1.88 -0.72
C ASN A 10 25.85 1.71 -2.11
N ARG A 11 26.36 0.52 -2.44
CA ARG A 11 26.90 0.22 -3.77
C ARG A 11 25.80 0.09 -4.82
N LYS A 12 24.67 -0.56 -4.49
CA LYS A 12 23.49 -0.67 -5.36
C LYS A 12 22.56 0.56 -5.30
N LYS A 13 22.81 1.48 -4.36
CA LYS A 13 21.97 2.67 -4.08
C LYS A 13 20.50 2.31 -3.84
N ALA A 14 20.26 1.25 -3.06
CA ALA A 14 18.92 0.75 -2.79
C ALA A 14 18.80 0.18 -1.37
N PHE A 15 17.58 0.28 -0.83
CA PHE A 15 17.13 -0.43 0.35
C PHE A 15 16.66 -1.83 -0.04
N GLU A 16 16.91 -2.81 0.84
CA GLU A 16 16.47 -4.19 0.69
C GLU A 16 15.46 -4.48 1.80
N ILE A 17 14.21 -4.77 1.43
CA ILE A 17 13.07 -4.87 2.37
C ILE A 17 12.45 -6.26 2.27
N LYS A 18 12.18 -6.90 3.41
CA LYS A 18 11.35 -8.12 3.45
C LYS A 18 9.97 -7.80 4.00
N VAL A 19 8.93 -8.08 3.22
CA VAL A 19 7.51 -7.96 3.61
C VAL A 19 6.90 -9.35 3.50
N GLY A 20 6.50 -9.93 4.63
CA GLY A 20 6.07 -11.33 4.65
C GLY A 20 7.19 -12.27 4.14
N PRO A 21 6.89 -13.21 3.22
CA PRO A 21 7.90 -14.08 2.60
C PRO A 21 8.63 -13.43 1.41
N ARG A 22 8.19 -12.25 0.94
CA ARG A 22 8.70 -11.62 -0.28
C ARG A 22 9.79 -10.60 0.04
N ALA A 23 10.77 -10.52 -0.84
CA ALA A 23 11.83 -9.52 -0.80
C ALA A 23 11.60 -8.48 -1.90
N PHE A 24 11.85 -7.23 -1.56
CA PHE A 24 11.67 -6.07 -2.43
C PHE A 24 12.90 -5.17 -2.36
N THR A 25 13.03 -4.31 -3.36
CA THR A 25 14.05 -3.26 -3.38
C THR A 25 13.39 -1.91 -3.50
N PHE A 26 13.92 -0.89 -2.82
CA PHE A 26 13.46 0.48 -2.96
C PHE A 26 14.64 1.41 -3.24
N PRO A 27 14.66 2.12 -4.36
CA PRO A 27 15.82 2.92 -4.76
C PRO A 27 15.98 4.16 -3.88
N TYR A 28 17.22 4.50 -3.55
CA TYR A 28 17.56 5.70 -2.76
C TYR A 28 17.04 6.99 -3.38
N SER A 29 17.01 7.08 -4.71
CA SER A 29 16.52 8.25 -5.45
C SER A 29 15.02 8.53 -5.25
N LYS A 30 14.25 7.58 -4.71
CA LYS A 30 12.83 7.74 -4.39
C LYS A 30 12.59 7.99 -2.90
N ALA A 31 13.63 7.92 -2.06
CA ALA A 31 13.54 8.21 -0.65
C ALA A 31 13.76 9.70 -0.37
N VAL A 32 13.21 10.18 0.74
CA VAL A 32 13.36 11.58 1.19
C VAL A 32 13.85 11.58 2.64
N PRO A 33 15.03 12.17 2.93
CA PRO A 33 16.03 12.69 1.99
C PRO A 33 16.77 11.58 1.21
N PRO A 34 17.08 11.75 -0.09
CA PRO A 34 17.74 10.71 -0.86
C PRO A 34 19.20 10.52 -0.40
N PRO A 35 19.63 9.29 -0.03
CA PRO A 35 21.03 9.03 0.27
C PRO A 35 21.92 9.27 -0.97
N THR A 36 23.09 9.88 -0.76
CA THR A 36 24.05 10.17 -1.83
C THR A 36 25.40 9.49 -1.55
N VAL A 37 26.38 9.73 -2.43
CA VAL A 37 27.75 9.22 -2.21
C VAL A 37 28.42 9.96 -1.04
N ASP A 38 28.20 11.27 -0.95
CA ASP A 38 28.74 12.13 0.10
C ASP A 38 27.96 12.05 1.42
N ASP A 39 26.70 11.61 1.35
CA ASP A 39 25.81 11.45 2.50
C ASP A 39 25.10 10.08 2.46
N PRO A 40 25.84 8.98 2.67
CA PRO A 40 25.32 7.62 2.55
C PRO A 40 24.44 7.22 3.73
N VAL A 41 23.69 6.12 3.58
CA VAL A 41 22.95 5.53 4.72
C VAL A 41 23.95 4.97 5.73
N ARG A 42 23.80 5.42 6.99
CA ARG A 42 24.59 4.98 8.14
C ARG A 42 23.84 4.01 9.04
N ARG A 43 22.53 4.23 9.23
CA ARG A 43 21.66 3.40 10.05
C ARG A 43 20.31 3.21 9.39
N ILE A 44 19.69 2.06 9.62
CA ILE A 44 18.33 1.75 9.20
C ILE A 44 17.66 0.88 10.27
N ALA A 45 16.36 1.06 10.48
CA ALA A 45 15.58 0.23 11.37
C ALA A 45 14.13 0.12 10.90
N VAL A 46 13.50 -1.04 11.16
CA VAL A 46 12.04 -1.14 11.05
C VAL A 46 11.44 -0.29 12.15
N ASP A 47 10.55 0.62 11.77
CA ASP A 47 9.91 1.54 12.70
C ASP A 47 8.73 0.82 13.37
N LYS A 48 8.80 0.69 14.70
CA LYS A 48 7.74 0.04 15.49
C LYS A 48 6.55 0.97 15.74
N ASP A 49 6.78 2.26 15.76
CA ASP A 49 5.76 3.28 16.02
C ASP A 49 4.86 3.43 14.78
N LEU A 50 5.40 3.14 13.59
CA LEU A 50 4.64 2.98 12.34
C LEU A 50 4.01 1.59 12.20
N ALA A 51 3.70 0.90 13.30
CA ALA A 51 3.13 -0.45 13.30
C ALA A 51 3.90 -1.49 12.46
N ARG A 52 5.20 -1.25 12.23
CA ARG A 52 6.07 -2.01 11.31
C ARG A 52 5.65 -1.93 9.84
N GLU A 53 4.94 -0.89 9.47
CA GLU A 53 4.55 -0.58 8.09
C GLU A 53 5.47 0.46 7.46
N GLY A 54 6.44 0.99 8.22
CA GLY A 54 7.50 1.83 7.72
C GLY A 54 8.87 1.43 8.26
N PHE A 55 9.90 2.01 7.67
CA PHE A 55 11.26 1.98 8.20
C PHE A 55 11.87 3.36 8.15
N THR A 56 12.72 3.64 9.13
CA THR A 56 13.49 4.88 9.22
C THR A 56 14.95 4.61 8.88
N TYR A 57 15.60 5.61 8.32
CA TYR A 57 17.03 5.57 8.04
C TYR A 57 17.66 6.91 8.39
N VAL A 58 18.93 6.84 8.77
CA VAL A 58 19.75 8.00 9.12
C VAL A 58 20.95 8.03 8.20
N LEU A 59 21.17 9.19 7.58
CA LEU A 59 22.33 9.46 6.73
C LEU A 59 23.57 9.80 7.57
N GLU A 60 24.74 9.83 6.94
CA GLU A 60 26.00 10.20 7.61
C GLU A 60 25.94 11.59 8.25
N SER A 61 25.26 12.53 7.60
CA SER A 61 24.99 13.89 8.09
C SER A 61 24.07 13.94 9.32
N GLY A 62 23.46 12.82 9.70
CA GLY A 62 22.46 12.76 10.77
C GLY A 62 21.04 13.10 10.32
N ARG A 63 20.82 13.46 9.05
CA ARG A 63 19.47 13.64 8.51
C ARG A 63 18.72 12.31 8.50
N GLU A 64 17.44 12.37 8.83
CA GLU A 64 16.58 11.20 8.93
C GLU A 64 15.50 11.19 7.85
N GLY A 65 15.14 10.00 7.40
CA GLY A 65 14.06 9.79 6.45
C GLY A 65 13.23 8.57 6.83
N THR A 66 12.00 8.54 6.30
CA THR A 66 11.04 7.46 6.50
C THR A 66 10.55 6.97 5.15
N VAL A 67 10.42 5.65 5.00
CA VAL A 67 9.80 5.02 3.83
C VAL A 67 8.68 4.11 4.31
N HIS A 68 7.49 4.30 3.76
CA HIS A 68 6.33 3.46 4.03
C HIS A 68 6.32 2.23 3.12
N VAL A 69 5.79 1.11 3.59
CA VAL A 69 5.73 -0.17 2.86
C VAL A 69 4.95 -0.03 1.56
N GLU A 70 3.93 0.82 1.52
CA GLU A 70 3.14 1.10 0.33
C GLU A 70 3.99 1.70 -0.79
N GLN A 71 4.91 2.62 -0.49
CA GLN A 71 5.81 3.19 -1.47
C GLN A 71 6.71 2.11 -2.09
N VAL A 72 7.14 1.15 -1.27
CA VAL A 72 7.92 -0.01 -1.73
C VAL A 72 7.09 -0.90 -2.65
N LEU A 73 5.88 -1.26 -2.23
CA LEU A 73 4.99 -2.14 -2.99
C LEU A 73 4.53 -1.51 -4.30
N GLU A 74 4.21 -0.21 -4.28
CA GLU A 74 3.85 0.56 -5.46
C GLU A 74 5.01 0.62 -6.45
N TYR A 75 6.22 0.94 -5.99
CA TYR A 75 7.40 0.96 -6.86
C TYR A 75 7.66 -0.42 -7.50
N ASN A 76 7.53 -1.50 -6.74
CA ASN A 76 7.76 -2.86 -7.24
C ASN A 76 6.53 -3.44 -7.98
N GLN A 77 5.46 -2.65 -8.16
CA GLN A 77 4.23 -3.08 -8.83
C GLN A 77 3.68 -4.38 -8.25
N ASP A 78 3.63 -4.50 -6.92
CA ASP A 78 3.14 -5.70 -6.26
C ASP A 78 1.67 -5.99 -6.66
N PRO A 79 1.35 -7.15 -7.25
CA PRO A 79 0.02 -7.40 -7.79
C PRO A 79 -1.08 -7.40 -6.72
N SER A 80 -0.78 -7.88 -5.50
CA SER A 80 -1.76 -7.91 -4.42
C SER A 80 -2.06 -6.49 -3.96
N TYR A 81 -1.02 -5.68 -3.69
CA TYR A 81 -1.20 -4.28 -3.33
C TYR A 81 -1.95 -3.48 -4.40
N LEU A 82 -1.57 -3.62 -5.68
CA LEU A 82 -2.22 -2.89 -6.77
C LEU A 82 -3.68 -3.30 -6.96
N ARG A 83 -4.00 -4.59 -6.81
CA ARG A 83 -5.38 -5.08 -6.85
C ARG A 83 -6.19 -4.46 -5.71
N ASP A 84 -5.67 -4.51 -4.49
CA ASP A 84 -6.38 -4.02 -3.31
C ASP A 84 -6.56 -2.48 -3.39
N LEU A 85 -5.54 -1.75 -3.87
CA LEU A 85 -5.62 -0.31 -4.15
C LEU A 85 -6.64 0.02 -5.25
N LEU A 86 -6.68 -0.77 -6.33
CA LEU A 86 -7.64 -0.58 -7.41
C LEU A 86 -9.07 -0.85 -6.91
N LEU A 87 -9.26 -1.93 -6.15
CA LEU A 87 -10.54 -2.26 -5.55
C LEU A 87 -11.02 -1.12 -4.66
N TYR A 88 -10.16 -0.61 -3.76
CA TYR A 88 -10.48 0.54 -2.92
C TYR A 88 -10.92 1.77 -3.75
N LYS A 89 -10.14 2.14 -4.78
CA LYS A 89 -10.48 3.28 -5.66
C LYS A 89 -11.83 3.09 -6.36
N LEU A 90 -12.10 1.88 -6.86
CA LEU A 90 -13.36 1.56 -7.51
C LEU A 90 -14.54 1.57 -6.52
N THR A 91 -14.32 1.14 -5.28
CA THR A 91 -15.34 1.21 -4.21
C THR A 91 -15.72 2.66 -3.90
N ILE A 92 -14.74 3.55 -3.74
CA ILE A 92 -15.00 4.98 -3.53
C ILE A 92 -15.76 5.59 -4.71
N GLU A 93 -15.37 5.26 -5.93
CA GLU A 93 -16.06 5.76 -7.13
C GLU A 93 -17.49 5.21 -7.25
N ALA A 94 -17.70 3.95 -6.91
CA ALA A 94 -19.03 3.34 -6.87
C ALA A 94 -19.93 4.02 -5.82
N GLN A 95 -19.40 4.32 -4.62
CA GLN A 95 -20.13 5.05 -3.57
C GLN A 95 -20.60 6.42 -4.08
N LYS A 96 -19.69 7.21 -4.66
CA LYS A 96 -20.01 8.54 -5.22
C LYS A 96 -21.13 8.46 -6.26
N ARG A 97 -21.09 7.46 -7.13
CA ARG A 97 -22.12 7.28 -8.17
C ARG A 97 -23.46 6.82 -7.61
N ILE A 98 -23.47 6.02 -6.56
CA ILE A 98 -24.70 5.63 -5.86
C ILE A 98 -25.33 6.84 -5.18
N GLU A 99 -24.53 7.70 -4.54
CA GLU A 99 -25.02 8.93 -3.89
C GLU A 99 -25.55 9.96 -4.89
N ALA A 100 -24.91 10.09 -6.05
CA ALA A 100 -25.35 10.98 -7.12
C ALA A 100 -26.55 10.42 -7.93
N SER A 101 -26.89 9.14 -7.74
CA SER A 101 -27.96 8.48 -8.48
C SER A 101 -29.32 8.74 -7.85
N PRO A 102 -30.40 8.86 -8.65
CA PRO A 102 -31.76 8.90 -8.12
C PRO A 102 -32.25 7.54 -7.57
N LEU A 103 -31.44 6.48 -7.69
CA LEU A 103 -31.80 5.15 -7.23
C LEU A 103 -31.60 5.01 -5.72
N SER A 104 -32.59 4.41 -5.04
CA SER A 104 -32.41 4.01 -3.63
C SER A 104 -31.34 2.91 -3.51
N ARG A 105 -30.63 2.88 -2.39
CA ARG A 105 -29.63 1.82 -2.10
C ARG A 105 -30.19 0.41 -2.26
N ARG A 106 -31.46 0.19 -1.90
CA ARG A 106 -32.16 -1.10 -2.08
C ARG A 106 -32.34 -1.47 -3.55
N GLU A 107 -32.64 -0.50 -4.42
CA GLU A 107 -32.78 -0.74 -5.86
C GLU A 107 -31.42 -1.03 -6.52
N VAL A 108 -30.35 -0.37 -6.06
CA VAL A 108 -28.97 -0.69 -6.49
C VAL A 108 -28.61 -2.12 -6.13
N VAL A 109 -28.84 -2.53 -4.88
CA VAL A 109 -28.61 -3.90 -4.40
C VAL A 109 -29.42 -4.92 -5.20
N ARG A 110 -30.69 -4.63 -5.49
CA ARG A 110 -31.56 -5.50 -6.30
C ARG A 110 -31.02 -5.71 -7.72
N ARG A 111 -30.53 -4.64 -8.36
CA ARG A 111 -30.01 -4.69 -9.74
C ARG A 111 -28.66 -5.39 -9.84
N LEU A 112 -27.80 -5.20 -8.83
CA LEU A 112 -26.47 -5.82 -8.79
C LEU A 112 -26.50 -7.27 -8.29
N GLY A 113 -27.61 -7.71 -7.69
CA GLY A 113 -27.71 -9.05 -7.09
C GLY A 113 -26.80 -9.23 -5.88
N THR A 114 -26.47 -8.13 -5.18
CA THR A 114 -25.59 -8.12 -4.00
C THR A 114 -26.40 -8.05 -2.71
N THR A 115 -25.74 -8.00 -1.55
CA THR A 115 -26.43 -7.76 -0.26
C THR A 115 -26.31 -6.31 0.18
N LEU A 116 -27.26 -5.86 1.01
CA LEU A 116 -27.27 -4.50 1.56
C LEU A 116 -26.00 -4.23 2.41
N LEU A 117 -25.50 -5.24 3.12
CA LEU A 117 -24.24 -5.18 3.87
C LEU A 117 -23.04 -4.90 2.95
N GLN A 118 -22.95 -5.55 1.79
CA GLN A 118 -21.85 -5.29 0.82
C GLN A 118 -21.87 -3.86 0.24
N VAL A 119 -23.04 -3.22 0.22
CA VAL A 119 -23.21 -1.85 -0.32
C VAL A 119 -23.11 -0.78 0.78
N LEU A 120 -23.34 -1.13 2.04
CA LEU A 120 -23.30 -0.22 3.18
C LEU A 120 -22.01 -0.30 3.99
N ASP A 121 -21.44 -1.50 4.14
CA ASP A 121 -20.18 -1.78 4.84
C ASP A 121 -19.10 -2.07 3.79
N CYS A 122 -18.53 -1.01 3.25
CA CYS A 122 -17.51 -1.09 2.21
C CYS A 122 -16.11 -1.57 2.70
N ASP A 123 -16.02 -2.09 3.94
CA ASP A 123 -14.86 -2.86 4.43
C ASP A 123 -14.96 -4.36 4.11
N VAL A 124 -16.10 -4.83 3.59
CA VAL A 124 -16.27 -6.21 3.12
C VAL A 124 -16.13 -6.25 1.61
N ASP A 125 -15.14 -6.99 1.12
CA ASP A 125 -14.88 -7.20 -0.31
C ASP A 125 -16.19 -7.45 -1.09
N PHE A 126 -16.35 -6.71 -2.19
CA PHE A 126 -17.45 -6.88 -3.13
C PHE A 126 -17.28 -8.21 -3.89
N VAL A 127 -17.54 -9.34 -3.23
CA VAL A 127 -17.52 -10.66 -3.88
C VAL A 127 -18.82 -10.82 -4.65
N VAL A 128 -18.79 -10.49 -5.94
CA VAL A 128 -19.85 -10.84 -6.88
C VAL A 128 -19.83 -12.36 -7.05
N ARG A 129 -20.72 -13.06 -6.33
CA ARG A 129 -20.99 -14.48 -6.62
C ARG A 129 -21.78 -14.54 -7.92
N VAL A 130 -21.13 -15.01 -8.98
CA VAL A 130 -21.83 -15.46 -10.19
C VAL A 130 -22.71 -16.64 -9.78
N LYS A 131 -24.02 -16.46 -9.88
CA LYS A 131 -24.98 -17.56 -9.72
C LYS A 131 -24.88 -18.43 -10.97
N SER A 132 -24.28 -19.61 -10.84
CA SER A 132 -24.35 -20.65 -11.86
C SER A 132 -25.82 -21.05 -12.04
N ALA A 133 -26.29 -21.06 -13.29
CA ALA A 133 -27.61 -21.53 -13.68
C ALA A 133 -27.70 -23.05 -13.63
#